data_AF-A0AAU5GC11-F1
#
_entry.id   AF-A0AAU5GC11-F1
#
_cell.length_a   1.000
_cell.length_b   1.000
_cell.length_c   1.000
_cell.angle_alpha   90.00
_cell.angle_beta   90.00
_cell.angle_gamma   90.00
#
_symmetry.space_group_name_H-M   'P 1'
#
loop_
_entity.id
_entity.type
_entity.pdbx_description
1 polymer ?
#
loop_
_entity_poly.entity_id
_entity_poly.type
_entity_poly.pdbx_seq_one_letter_code
_entity_poly.pdbx_strand_id
1 'polypeptide(L)'
;MTGTGITADDRLTWLMEGLLERTPGARHALVLSRDGLRLCRTPELSVDRADQLSAIAAGIQSLSHGASVEFGDGSGGVRSAMAEFYGGVLFIVEAGEGAHLAVVTDEDADAGLVGHNMSELVEQLGEHLSAKPRHPTRTATGTTAASTTTAATATALAPRTS
;
A
#
# COMPACT_ATOMS: atom_id res chain seq x y z
N MET A 1 20.02 -6.71 -29.84
CA MET A 1 19.63 -7.40 -28.59
C MET A 1 19.31 -6.30 -27.58
N THR A 2 18.11 -5.74 -27.67
CA THR A 2 17.71 -4.54 -26.94
C THR A 2 17.09 -4.98 -25.62
N GLY A 3 17.75 -4.68 -24.51
CA GLY A 3 17.21 -4.95 -23.17
C GLY A 3 16.00 -4.07 -22.92
N THR A 4 14.80 -4.63 -23.05
CA THR A 4 13.58 -4.01 -22.54
C THR A 4 13.69 -3.99 -21.02
N GLY A 5 13.96 -2.83 -20.44
CA GLY A 5 13.93 -2.67 -18.99
C GLY A 5 12.53 -3.00 -18.49
N ILE A 6 12.42 -4.02 -17.64
CA ILE A 6 11.18 -4.36 -16.92
C ILE A 6 10.67 -3.09 -16.23
N THR A 7 9.46 -2.65 -16.56
CA THR A 7 8.88 -1.50 -15.88
C THR A 7 8.53 -1.88 -14.44
N ALA A 8 8.40 -0.89 -13.55
CA ALA A 8 8.04 -1.17 -12.15
C ALA A 8 6.68 -1.89 -12.03
N ASP A 9 5.76 -1.63 -12.97
CA ASP A 9 4.43 -2.24 -13.02
C ASP A 9 4.50 -3.69 -13.50
N ASP A 10 5.31 -3.97 -14.53
CA ASP A 10 5.57 -5.34 -15.01
C ASP A 10 6.22 -6.19 -13.92
N ARG A 11 7.15 -5.61 -13.16
CA ARG A 11 7.80 -6.30 -12.04
C ARG A 11 6.81 -6.64 -10.93
N LEU A 12 5.94 -5.68 -10.58
CA LEU A 12 4.95 -5.88 -9.53
C LEU A 12 3.93 -6.95 -9.96
N THR A 13 3.49 -6.90 -11.21
CA THR A 13 2.62 -7.94 -11.79
C THR A 13 3.28 -9.32 -11.72
N TRP A 14 4.55 -9.43 -12.11
CA TRP A 14 5.30 -10.70 -12.02
C TRP A 14 5.41 -11.24 -10.60
N LEU A 15 5.65 -10.37 -9.60
CA LEU A 15 5.67 -10.76 -8.19
C LEU A 15 4.29 -11.29 -7.73
N MET A 16 3.21 -10.67 -8.20
CA MET A 16 1.85 -11.10 -7.90
C MET A 16 1.52 -12.46 -8.54
N GLU A 17 1.93 -12.68 -9.78
CA GLU A 17 1.77 -13.98 -10.46
C GLU A 17 2.53 -15.08 -9.72
N GLY A 18 3.77 -14.79 -9.32
CA GLY A 18 4.58 -15.72 -8.53
C GLY A 18 3.96 -16.06 -7.17
N LEU A 19 3.17 -15.16 -6.56
CA LEU A 19 2.39 -15.48 -5.35
C LEU A 19 1.31 -16.52 -5.66
N LEU A 20 0.55 -16.34 -6.75
CA LEU A 20 -0.51 -17.29 -7.12
C LEU A 20 0.08 -18.67 -7.42
N GLU A 21 1.20 -18.73 -8.13
CA GLU A 21 1.87 -19.99 -8.47
C GLU A 21 2.32 -20.79 -7.23
N ARG A 22 2.77 -20.10 -6.18
CA ARG A 22 3.21 -20.74 -4.92
C ARG A 22 2.07 -21.04 -3.95
N THR A 23 0.86 -20.57 -4.24
CA THR A 23 -0.29 -20.65 -3.32
C THR A 23 -1.43 -21.43 -3.97
N PRO A 24 -1.46 -22.77 -3.83
CA PRO A 24 -2.56 -23.59 -4.30
C PRO A 24 -3.92 -23.08 -3.77
N GLY A 25 -4.88 -22.91 -4.67
CA GLY A 25 -6.20 -22.36 -4.35
C GLY A 25 -6.28 -20.84 -4.31
N ALA A 26 -5.20 -20.09 -4.51
CA ALA A 26 -5.29 -18.64 -4.74
C ALA A 26 -5.78 -18.35 -6.16
N ARG A 27 -6.82 -17.52 -6.29
CA ARG A 27 -7.46 -17.16 -7.57
C ARG A 27 -7.06 -15.80 -8.07
N HIS A 28 -7.02 -14.82 -7.17
CA HIS A 28 -6.80 -13.42 -7.51
C HIS A 28 -5.97 -12.76 -6.43
N ALA A 29 -5.10 -11.85 -6.82
CA ALA A 29 -4.40 -11.01 -5.89
C ALA A 29 -4.36 -9.55 -6.37
N LEU A 30 -4.40 -8.63 -5.40
CA LEU A 30 -4.57 -7.20 -5.60
C LEU A 30 -3.71 -6.46 -4.58
N VAL A 31 -2.90 -5.52 -5.05
CA VAL A 31 -2.26 -4.51 -4.21
C VAL A 31 -3.08 -3.24 -4.33
N LEU A 32 -3.44 -2.65 -3.19
CA LEU A 32 -4.23 -1.43 -3.10
C LEU A 32 -3.60 -0.45 -2.11
N SER A 33 -3.82 0.84 -2.29
CA SER A 33 -3.50 1.83 -1.27
C SER A 33 -4.56 1.88 -0.18
N ARG A 34 -4.20 2.49 0.96
CA ARG A 34 -5.09 2.67 2.12
C ARG A 34 -6.38 3.45 1.81
N ASP A 35 -6.37 4.29 0.78
CA ASP A 35 -7.55 5.01 0.29
C ASP A 35 -8.44 4.17 -0.67
N GLY A 36 -8.08 2.92 -0.92
CA GLY A 36 -8.85 2.01 -1.76
C GLY A 36 -8.58 2.16 -3.26
N LEU A 37 -7.48 2.80 -3.67
CA LEU A 37 -7.06 2.80 -5.06
C LEU A 37 -6.27 1.53 -5.40
N ARG A 38 -6.66 0.86 -6.49
CA ARG A 38 -5.88 -0.26 -7.05
C ARG A 38 -4.49 0.23 -7.48
N LEU A 39 -3.45 -0.47 -7.03
CA LEU A 39 -2.07 -0.25 -7.45
C LEU A 39 -1.60 -1.32 -8.44
N CYS A 40 -1.91 -2.60 -8.19
CA CYS A 40 -1.54 -3.71 -9.07
C CYS A 40 -2.50 -4.87 -8.90
N ARG A 41 -2.70 -5.70 -9.93
CA ARG A 41 -3.59 -6.85 -9.93
C ARG A 41 -2.96 -8.01 -10.69
N THR A 42 -3.40 -9.24 -10.40
CA THR A 42 -3.09 -10.37 -11.28
C THR A 42 -3.90 -10.28 -12.59
N PRO A 43 -3.40 -10.80 -13.71
CA PRO A 43 -4.04 -10.67 -15.02
C PRO A 43 -5.48 -11.20 -15.07
N GLU A 44 -5.77 -12.26 -14.32
CA GLU A 44 -7.06 -12.97 -14.26
C GLU A 44 -8.16 -12.14 -13.60
N LEU A 45 -7.78 -11.16 -12.77
CA LEU A 45 -8.71 -10.23 -12.15
C LEU A 45 -8.95 -9.04 -13.08
N SER A 46 -10.08 -8.98 -13.76
CA SER A 46 -10.42 -7.82 -14.64
C SER A 46 -10.33 -6.48 -13.89
N VAL A 47 -10.03 -5.40 -14.60
CA VAL A 47 -9.95 -4.02 -14.06
C VAL A 47 -11.16 -3.69 -13.18
N ASP A 48 -12.39 -3.80 -13.70
CA ASP A 48 -13.60 -3.44 -12.95
C ASP A 48 -13.75 -4.24 -11.64
N ARG A 49 -13.51 -5.56 -11.69
CA ARG A 49 -13.54 -6.42 -10.49
C ARG A 49 -12.42 -6.07 -9.51
N ALA A 50 -11.26 -5.64 -9.98
CA ALA A 50 -10.17 -5.20 -9.12
C ALA A 50 -10.51 -3.89 -8.39
N ASP A 51 -11.17 -2.94 -9.06
CA ASP A 51 -11.64 -1.71 -8.40
C ASP A 51 -12.71 -2.02 -7.34
N GLN A 52 -13.63 -2.95 -7.65
CA GLN A 52 -14.62 -3.42 -6.67
C GLN A 52 -13.97 -4.12 -5.47
N LEU A 53 -13.02 -5.03 -5.70
CA LEU A 53 -12.28 -5.71 -4.64
C LEU A 53 -11.50 -4.71 -3.77
N SER A 54 -10.92 -3.67 -4.39
CA SER A 54 -10.21 -2.61 -3.69
C SER A 54 -11.12 -1.85 -2.71
N ALA A 55 -12.32 -1.48 -3.17
CA ALA A 55 -13.31 -0.82 -2.32
C ALA A 55 -13.77 -1.70 -1.16
N ILE A 56 -13.99 -2.99 -1.42
CA ILE A 56 -14.37 -3.97 -0.37
C ILE A 56 -13.25 -4.09 0.67
N ALA A 57 -12.00 -4.27 0.23
CA ALA A 57 -10.86 -4.44 1.11
C ALA A 57 -10.62 -3.19 1.98
N ALA A 58 -10.72 -1.99 1.41
CA ALA A 58 -10.63 -0.73 2.15
C ALA A 58 -11.75 -0.59 3.20
N GLY A 59 -12.98 -1.00 2.86
CA GLY A 59 -14.09 -1.02 3.81
C GLY A 59 -13.85 -1.95 5.00
N ILE A 60 -13.39 -3.18 4.73
CA ILE A 60 -13.04 -4.16 5.77
C ILE A 60 -11.94 -3.59 6.69
N GLN A 61 -10.87 -3.03 6.12
CA GLN A 61 -9.79 -2.44 6.90
C GLN A 61 -10.27 -1.27 7.76
N SER A 62 -11.15 -0.42 7.24
CA SER A 62 -11.71 0.69 8.03
C SER A 62 -12.48 0.18 9.25
N LEU A 63 -13.29 -0.88 9.08
CA LEU A 63 -14.03 -1.51 10.18
C LEU A 63 -13.08 -2.19 11.17
N SER A 64 -12.11 -2.95 10.68
CA SER A 64 -11.09 -3.60 11.52
C SER A 64 -10.26 -2.59 12.28
N HIS A 65 -9.94 -1.44 11.68
CA HIS A 65 -9.22 -0.36 12.34
C HIS A 65 -10.06 0.25 13.47
N GLY A 66 -11.35 0.50 13.23
CA GLY A 66 -12.27 0.94 14.28
C GLY A 66 -12.33 -0.06 15.44
N ALA A 67 -12.41 -1.36 15.14
CA ALA A 67 -12.39 -2.40 16.18
C ALA A 67 -11.07 -2.41 16.97
N SER A 68 -9.93 -2.22 16.31
CA SER A 68 -8.63 -2.10 16.96
C SER A 68 -8.54 -0.89 17.89
N VAL A 69 -9.10 0.25 17.49
CA VAL A 69 -9.15 1.46 18.33
C VAL A 69 -10.04 1.27 19.56
N GLU A 70 -11.24 0.72 19.38
CA GLU A 70 -12.22 0.58 20.45
C GLU A 70 -11.95 -0.59 21.41
N PHE A 71 -11.35 -1.68 20.91
CA PHE A 71 -11.21 -2.93 21.67
C PHE A 71 -9.76 -3.46 21.74
N GLY A 72 -8.79 -2.78 21.13
CA GLY A 72 -7.39 -3.16 21.18
C GLY A 72 -6.70 -2.76 22.48
N ASP A 73 -5.43 -3.15 22.61
CA ASP A 73 -4.56 -2.85 23.75
C ASP A 73 -3.87 -1.48 23.66
N GLY A 74 -4.27 -0.65 22.69
CA GLY A 74 -3.66 0.64 22.40
C GLY A 74 -2.35 0.59 21.61
N SER A 75 -1.85 -0.61 21.25
CA SER A 75 -0.75 -0.74 20.28
C SER A 75 -1.18 -0.38 18.86
N GLY A 76 -2.49 -0.43 18.60
CA GLY A 76 -3.15 0.07 17.40
C GLY A 76 -2.91 -0.77 16.14
N GLY A 77 -3.69 -0.48 15.12
CA GLY A 77 -3.52 -1.03 13.78
C GLY A 77 -4.21 -2.37 13.54
N VAL A 78 -4.16 -2.83 12.28
CA VAL A 78 -4.76 -4.07 11.82
C VAL A 78 -3.65 -4.89 11.16
N ARG A 79 -3.27 -6.01 11.78
CA ARG A 79 -2.23 -6.89 11.22
C ARG A 79 -2.73 -7.63 9.97
N SER A 80 -3.96 -8.11 10.06
CA SER A 80 -4.63 -8.81 8.97
C SER A 80 -6.15 -8.76 9.18
N ALA A 81 -6.89 -8.96 8.09
CA ALA A 81 -8.31 -9.25 8.12
C ALA A 81 -8.60 -10.43 7.19
N MET A 82 -9.54 -11.28 7.58
CA MET A 82 -9.97 -12.45 6.83
C MET A 82 -11.50 -12.48 6.80
N ALA A 83 -12.06 -12.73 5.63
CA ALA A 83 -13.50 -12.87 5.44
C ALA A 83 -13.79 -14.13 4.61
N GLU A 84 -14.51 -15.07 5.21
CA GLU A 84 -14.99 -16.27 4.53
C GLU A 84 -16.38 -16.01 3.94
N PHE A 85 -16.61 -16.52 2.73
CA PHE A 85 -17.89 -16.46 2.06
C PHE A 85 -18.10 -17.73 1.25
N TYR A 86 -19.34 -17.96 0.82
CA TYR A 86 -19.64 -19.12 -0.03
C TYR A 86 -18.79 -19.06 -1.31
N GLY A 87 -17.93 -20.06 -1.47
CA GLY A 87 -17.05 -20.22 -2.62
C GLY A 87 -15.67 -19.58 -2.49
N GLY A 88 -15.27 -19.07 -1.31
CA GLY A 88 -13.89 -18.63 -1.10
C GLY A 88 -13.60 -17.85 0.17
N VAL A 89 -12.35 -17.40 0.26
CA VAL A 89 -11.85 -16.58 1.38
C VAL A 89 -11.13 -15.36 0.82
N LEU A 90 -11.33 -14.21 1.45
CA LEU A 90 -10.58 -12.99 1.22
C LEU A 90 -9.61 -12.77 2.39
N PHE A 91 -8.32 -12.74 2.09
CA PHE A 91 -7.25 -12.37 3.00
C PHE A 91 -6.77 -10.95 2.68
N ILE A 92 -6.54 -10.15 3.71
CA ILE A 92 -6.05 -8.78 3.59
C ILE A 92 -4.94 -8.58 4.63
N VAL A 93 -3.76 -8.16 4.18
CA VAL A 93 -2.62 -7.85 5.05
C VAL A 93 -2.03 -6.49 4.68
N GLU A 94 -1.35 -5.87 5.64
CA GLU A 94 -0.56 -4.67 5.40
C GLU A 94 0.64 -4.99 4.50
N ALA A 95 0.90 -4.14 3.49
CA ALA A 95 1.95 -4.32 2.49
C ALA A 95 2.91 -3.12 2.47
N GLY A 96 3.34 -2.69 3.66
CA GLY A 96 4.14 -1.48 3.87
C GLY A 96 3.29 -0.20 4.02
N GLU A 97 3.97 0.93 4.18
CA GLU A 97 3.34 2.20 4.54
C GLU A 97 2.33 2.64 3.47
N GLY A 98 1.05 2.61 3.84
CA GLY A 98 -0.05 3.09 3.01
C GLY A 98 -0.52 2.13 1.90
N ALA A 99 -0.09 0.87 1.93
CA ALA A 99 -0.53 -0.16 0.98
C ALA A 99 -0.95 -1.46 1.66
N HIS A 100 -1.77 -2.23 0.97
CA HIS A 100 -2.26 -3.52 1.43
C HIS A 100 -2.27 -4.52 0.30
N LEU A 101 -2.15 -5.78 0.68
CA LEU A 101 -2.25 -6.93 -0.21
C LEU A 101 -3.54 -7.68 0.12
N ALA A 102 -4.39 -7.85 -0.89
CA ALA A 102 -5.61 -8.63 -0.85
C ALA A 102 -5.48 -9.88 -1.73
N VAL A 103 -5.84 -11.04 -1.21
CA VAL A 103 -5.83 -12.32 -1.94
C VAL A 103 -7.18 -13.00 -1.78
N VAL A 104 -7.76 -13.42 -2.90
CA VAL A 104 -8.98 -14.23 -2.93
C VAL A 104 -8.61 -15.67 -3.25
N THR A 105 -9.08 -16.60 -2.42
CA THR A 105 -8.81 -18.03 -2.57
C THR A 105 -10.11 -18.83 -2.70
N ASP A 106 -9.97 -20.08 -3.11
CA ASP A 106 -10.95 -21.15 -2.93
C ASP A 106 -11.21 -21.42 -1.43
N GLU A 107 -12.30 -22.12 -1.13
CA GLU A 107 -12.70 -22.45 0.24
C GLU A 107 -11.77 -23.47 0.91
N ASP A 108 -11.11 -24.33 0.13
CA ASP A 108 -10.21 -25.38 0.60
C ASP A 108 -8.73 -24.93 0.68
N ALA A 109 -8.45 -23.65 0.45
CA ALA A 109 -7.08 -23.14 0.50
C ALA A 109 -6.51 -23.16 1.92
N ASP A 110 -5.25 -23.59 2.06
CA ASP A 110 -4.56 -23.58 3.35
C ASP A 110 -4.24 -22.14 3.77
N ALA A 111 -4.99 -21.63 4.75
CA ALA A 111 -4.84 -20.27 5.28
C ALA A 111 -3.43 -20.00 5.84
N GLY A 112 -2.76 -21.00 6.40
CA GLY A 112 -1.40 -20.88 6.90
C GLY A 112 -0.39 -20.69 5.78
N LEU A 113 -0.53 -21.47 4.70
CA LEU A 113 0.30 -21.32 3.50
C LEU A 113 0.04 -19.99 2.78
N VAL A 114 -1.23 -19.60 2.65
CA VAL A 114 -1.63 -18.30 2.06
C VAL A 114 -1.00 -17.16 2.84
N GLY A 115 -1.15 -17.16 4.17
CA GLY A 115 -0.55 -16.14 5.04
C GLY A 115 0.97 -16.10 4.93
N HIS A 116 1.64 -17.26 4.93
CA HIS A 116 3.09 -17.35 4.76
C HIS A 116 3.56 -16.72 3.44
N ASN A 117 2.96 -17.12 2.32
CA ASN A 117 3.34 -16.61 1.00
C ASN A 117 3.01 -15.11 0.85
N MET A 118 1.92 -14.64 1.46
CA MET A 118 1.59 -13.21 1.51
C MET A 118 2.66 -12.42 2.29
N SER A 119 3.13 -12.93 3.44
CA SER A 119 4.20 -12.29 4.20
C SER A 119 5.50 -12.18 3.40
N GLU A 120 5.92 -13.26 2.71
CA GLU A 120 7.10 -13.22 1.83
C GLU A 120 6.95 -12.16 0.73
N LEU A 121 5.77 -12.05 0.12
CA LEU A 121 5.52 -11.06 -0.92
C LEU A 121 5.56 -9.64 -0.36
N VAL A 122 5.00 -9.41 0.82
CA VAL A 122 5.04 -8.10 1.50
C VAL A 122 6.47 -7.66 1.76
N GLU A 123 7.33 -8.56 2.23
CA GLU A 123 8.77 -8.29 2.41
C GLU A 123 9.43 -7.86 1.09
N GLN A 124 9.16 -8.60 0.01
CA GLN A 124 9.67 -8.27 -1.33
C GLN A 124 9.12 -6.91 -1.84
N LEU A 125 7.85 -6.60 -1.59
CA LEU A 125 7.25 -5.31 -1.93
C LEU A 125 7.89 -4.16 -1.15
N GLY A 126 8.17 -4.35 0.13
CA GLY A 126 8.77 -3.33 1.01
C GLY A 126 10.12 -2.84 0.50
N GLU A 127 10.96 -3.74 -0.01
CA GLU A 127 12.24 -3.41 -0.63
C GLU A 127 12.07 -2.58 -1.92
N HIS A 128 11.01 -2.84 -2.68
CA HIS A 128 10.77 -2.21 -3.99
C HIS A 128 10.00 -0.88 -3.90
N LEU A 129 9.06 -0.75 -2.95
CA LEU A 129 8.26 0.45 -2.75
C LEU A 129 9.03 1.52 -1.97
N SER A 130 9.88 1.14 -1.01
CA SER A 130 10.74 2.09 -0.28
C SER A 130 11.82 2.74 -1.16
N ALA A 131 12.23 2.06 -2.24
CA ALA A 131 13.25 2.55 -3.17
C ALA A 131 12.79 3.73 -4.06
N LYS A 132 11.50 4.09 -4.06
CA LYS A 132 10.97 5.15 -4.93
C LYS A 132 10.23 6.23 -4.13
N PRO A 133 10.94 7.21 -3.55
CA PRO A 133 10.32 8.47 -3.17
C PRO A 133 9.64 9.08 -4.40
N ARG A 134 8.31 9.25 -4.37
CA ARG A 134 7.60 10.08 -5.33
C ARG A 134 8.09 11.50 -5.11
N HIS A 135 9.03 11.98 -5.92
CA HIS A 135 9.37 13.39 -5.91
C HIS A 135 8.12 14.19 -6.30
N PRO A 136 7.58 15.05 -5.42
CA PRO A 136 6.60 16.02 -5.86
C PRO A 136 7.28 16.90 -6.90
N THR A 137 6.81 16.81 -8.14
CA THR A 137 7.21 17.74 -9.20
C THR A 137 6.64 19.09 -8.82
N ARG A 138 7.41 19.87 -8.05
CA ARG A 138 7.14 21.29 -7.86
C ARG A 138 7.55 21.98 -9.15
N THR A 139 6.58 22.17 -10.04
CA THR A 139 6.70 23.08 -11.18
C THR A 139 7.01 24.47 -10.65
N ALA A 140 8.28 24.86 -10.71
CA ALA A 140 8.71 26.23 -10.45
C ALA A 140 8.42 27.05 -11.70
N THR A 141 7.23 27.66 -11.76
CA THR A 141 6.97 28.76 -12.69
C THR A 141 7.67 29.99 -12.13
N GLY A 142 8.77 30.39 -12.77
CA GLY A 142 9.50 31.60 -12.41
C GLY A 142 8.68 32.85 -12.69
N THR A 143 8.70 33.77 -11.74
CA THR A 143 8.46 35.20 -11.99
C THR A 143 9.64 35.96 -11.41
N THR A 144 10.41 36.56 -12.31
CA THR A 144 11.52 37.48 -12.07
C THR A 144 10.99 38.87 -11.71
N ALA A 145 11.43 39.45 -10.58
CA ALA A 145 11.61 40.90 -10.31
C ALA A 145 11.89 41.08 -8.80
N ALA A 146 12.70 42.02 -8.28
CA ALA A 146 13.73 42.92 -8.75
C ALA A 146 14.45 43.38 -7.46
N SER A 147 15.75 43.63 -7.53
CA SER A 147 16.58 44.10 -6.41
C SER A 147 16.20 45.51 -5.96
N THR A 148 16.18 45.82 -4.64
CA THR A 148 16.70 47.08 -4.06
C THR A 148 16.87 46.97 -2.53
N THR A 149 18.13 47.16 -2.10
CA THR A 149 18.72 47.70 -0.86
C THR A 149 17.81 48.29 0.24
N THR A 150 18.06 47.95 1.52
CA THR A 150 18.57 48.86 2.59
C THR A 150 18.52 48.19 3.99
N ALA A 151 19.61 48.39 4.74
CA ALA A 151 19.89 47.89 6.08
C ALA A 151 19.06 48.55 7.19
N ALA A 152 18.82 47.83 8.29
CA ALA A 152 18.67 48.43 9.63
C ALA A 152 18.94 47.40 10.74
N THR A 153 20.02 47.67 11.45
CA THR A 153 20.43 47.19 12.78
C THR A 153 19.35 47.44 13.83
N ALA A 154 19.05 46.47 14.72
CA ALA A 154 18.63 46.76 16.09
C ALA A 154 18.71 45.52 17.00
N THR A 155 19.73 45.54 17.84
CA THR A 155 19.91 44.78 19.08
C THR A 155 18.91 45.22 20.15
N ALA A 156 18.25 44.27 20.84
CA ALA A 156 17.82 44.33 22.26
C ALA A 156 17.18 42.96 22.59
N LEU A 157 17.75 42.09 23.44
CA LEU A 157 18.04 42.16 24.88
C LEU A 157 16.79 42.25 25.78
N ALA A 158 16.64 41.21 26.62
CA ALA A 158 16.04 41.15 27.97
C ALA A 158 14.74 40.29 28.12
N PRO A 159 14.33 39.90 29.35
CA PRO A 159 14.54 38.53 29.83
C PRO A 159 13.27 37.88 30.45
N ARG A 160 13.48 36.64 30.91
CA ARG A 160 12.58 35.78 31.72
C ARG A 160 11.88 36.51 32.87
N THR A 161 10.64 36.10 33.13
CA THR A 161 10.08 36.04 34.50
C THR A 161 9.32 34.72 34.68
N SER A 162 9.38 34.23 35.92
CA SER A 162 8.91 32.95 36.47
C SER A 162 7.50 32.51 36.13
#